data_AF-A0AAV8X0C0-F1
#
_entry.id   AF-A0AAV8X0C0-F1
#
_cell.length_a   1.000
_cell.length_b   1.000
_cell.length_c   1.000
_cell.angle_alpha   90.00
_cell.angle_beta   90.00
_cell.angle_gamma   90.00
#
_symmetry.space_group_name_H-M   'P 1'
#
loop_
_entity.id
_entity.type
_entity.pdbx_description
1 polymer ?
#
loop_
_entity_poly.entity_id
_entity_poly.type
_entity_poly.pdbx_seq_one_letter_code
_entity_poly.pdbx_strand_id
1 'polypeptide(L)'
;MIKIFFKIFEDKFLPVFFPHIERLVQDKLESNQRCAAEIISALIRGSKHWEYEKVEKLWAMLIPILDTAIVNMCTETQTDWALCITMGIQSRDPNKCHWLLEFLLDDPLKDPTSFIACSRLHLLSTAISQQSWRNSEIGNRLIDYFRPHLSHPFQNIREKISSCLTIILCKDLLFPDGNVTDGPKTQQFFEEVMPKLNILYNNTLAKLNTSEQREWNNTCDNLDIVNVESEDEKESVIRLFKIGKSTSMRYRVDQKLLYMF
;
A
#
# COMPACT_ATOMS: atom_id res chain seq x y z
N MET A 1 10.48 -26.48 -7.74
CA MET A 1 10.15 -27.85 -7.30
C MET A 1 8.82 -27.91 -6.56
N ILE A 2 8.65 -27.19 -5.44
CA ILE A 2 7.43 -27.23 -4.58
C ILE A 2 6.14 -26.86 -5.32
N LYS A 3 6.16 -25.87 -6.21
CA LYS A 3 4.97 -25.51 -7.03
C LYS A 3 4.42 -26.71 -7.81
N ILE A 4 5.30 -27.53 -8.39
CA ILE A 4 4.90 -28.68 -9.21
C ILE A 4 4.28 -29.76 -8.33
N PHE A 5 4.81 -29.93 -7.11
CA PHE A 5 4.26 -30.86 -6.13
C PHE A 5 2.77 -30.56 -5.83
N PHE A 6 2.44 -29.33 -5.45
CA PHE A 6 1.04 -28.93 -5.20
C PHE A 6 0.18 -28.90 -6.47
N LYS A 7 0.78 -28.77 -7.66
CA LYS A 7 0.04 -28.93 -8.92
C LYS A 7 -0.38 -30.39 -9.18
N ILE A 8 0.45 -31.36 -8.80
CA ILE A 8 0.23 -32.79 -9.08
C ILE A 8 -0.61 -33.47 -7.98
N PHE A 9 -0.26 -33.23 -6.72
CA PHE A 9 -0.87 -33.90 -5.58
C PHE A 9 -2.01 -33.11 -4.94
N GLU A 10 -2.20 -31.86 -5.38
CA GLU A 10 -3.24 -30.97 -4.92
C GLU A 10 -3.30 -30.86 -3.39
N ASP A 11 -4.47 -31.11 -2.82
CA ASP A 11 -4.80 -30.95 -1.41
C ASP A 11 -4.37 -32.13 -0.53
N LYS A 12 -3.94 -33.26 -1.13
CA LYS A 12 -3.68 -34.52 -0.42
C LYS A 12 -2.66 -34.41 0.72
N PHE A 13 -1.70 -33.51 0.59
CA PHE A 13 -0.63 -33.32 1.58
C PHE A 13 -0.82 -32.08 2.46
N LEU A 14 -1.90 -31.30 2.30
CA LEU A 14 -2.13 -30.15 3.16
C LEU A 14 -2.20 -30.52 4.65
N PRO A 15 -2.81 -31.65 5.08
CA PRO A 15 -2.81 -32.05 6.48
C PRO A 15 -1.41 -32.27 7.08
N VAL A 16 -0.42 -32.56 6.23
CA VAL A 16 0.98 -32.74 6.65
C VAL A 16 1.73 -31.42 6.62
N PHE A 17 1.54 -30.61 5.57
CA PHE A 17 2.26 -29.35 5.42
C PHE A 17 1.79 -28.26 6.39
N PHE A 18 0.49 -28.13 6.63
CA PHE A 18 -0.06 -27.02 7.40
C PHE A 18 0.46 -26.95 8.85
N PRO A 19 0.51 -28.04 9.62
CA PRO A 19 1.09 -28.01 10.97
C PRO A 19 2.55 -27.54 10.98
N HIS A 20 3.32 -27.87 9.94
CA HIS A 20 4.69 -27.41 9.81
C HIS A 20 4.77 -25.93 9.43
N ILE A 21 3.94 -25.46 8.50
CA ILE A 21 3.87 -24.05 8.12
C ILE A 21 3.48 -23.19 9.32
N GLU A 22 2.43 -23.59 10.06
CA GLU A 22 1.99 -22.92 11.29
C GLU A 22 3.12 -22.79 12.31
N ARG A 23 3.87 -23.87 12.56
CA ARG A 23 5.04 -23.83 13.45
C ARG A 23 6.12 -22.87 12.92
N LEU A 24 6.37 -22.85 11.62
CA LEU A 24 7.43 -22.02 11.01
C LEU A 24 7.08 -20.52 11.04
N VAL A 25 5.82 -20.13 10.83
CA VAL A 25 5.41 -18.71 10.87
C VAL A 25 5.35 -18.12 12.28
N GLN A 26 5.31 -18.96 13.31
CA GLN A 26 5.40 -18.55 14.71
C GLN A 26 6.85 -18.34 15.17
N ASP A 27 7.81 -18.90 14.43
CA ASP A 27 9.22 -18.77 14.77
C ASP A 27 9.76 -17.39 14.36
N LYS A 28 10.68 -16.86 15.15
CA LYS A 28 11.39 -15.59 14.87
C LYS A 28 12.67 -15.81 14.06
N LEU A 29 13.08 -17.06 13.85
CA LEU A 29 14.22 -17.38 13.00
C LEU A 29 13.90 -17.04 11.54
N GLU A 30 14.73 -16.18 10.94
CA GLU A 30 14.62 -15.73 9.55
C GLU A 30 14.50 -16.92 8.56
N SER A 31 15.35 -17.94 8.74
CA SER A 31 15.34 -19.14 7.89
C SER A 31 14.01 -19.88 7.91
N ASN A 32 13.31 -19.88 9.06
CA ASN A 32 12.05 -20.59 9.22
C ASN A 32 10.91 -19.82 8.54
N GLN A 33 10.86 -18.50 8.71
CA GLN A 33 9.88 -17.67 8.01
C GLN A 33 10.10 -17.67 6.50
N ARG A 34 11.36 -17.60 6.04
CA ARG A 34 11.68 -17.71 4.61
C ARG A 34 11.23 -19.04 4.03
N CYS A 35 11.47 -20.15 4.75
CA CYS A 35 10.98 -21.46 4.34
C CYS A 35 9.44 -21.50 4.24
N ALA A 36 8.74 -20.95 5.24
CA ALA A 36 7.28 -20.86 5.22
C ALA A 36 6.79 -20.01 4.02
N ALA A 37 7.40 -18.86 3.77
CA ALA A 37 7.09 -17.97 2.66
C ALA A 37 7.27 -18.67 1.30
N GLU A 38 8.35 -19.43 1.10
CA GLU A 38 8.58 -20.20 -0.13
C GLU A 38 7.53 -21.30 -0.34
N ILE A 39 7.16 -22.03 0.73
CA ILE A 39 6.13 -23.08 0.68
C ILE A 39 4.76 -22.46 0.36
N ILE A 40 4.38 -21.39 1.06
CA ILE A 40 3.10 -20.69 0.84
C ILE A 40 3.02 -20.15 -0.58
N SER A 41 4.07 -19.48 -1.06
CA SER A 41 4.10 -18.98 -2.44
C SER A 41 3.95 -20.12 -3.45
N ALA A 42 4.62 -21.24 -3.23
CA ALA A 42 4.50 -22.41 -4.08
C ALA A 42 3.10 -23.04 -4.04
N LEU A 43 2.44 -23.04 -2.89
CA LEU A 43 1.10 -23.54 -2.68
C LEU A 43 0.06 -22.70 -3.44
N ILE A 44 0.09 -21.37 -3.27
CA ILE A 44 -0.77 -20.42 -4.01
C ILE A 44 -0.57 -20.58 -5.53
N ARG A 45 0.67 -20.77 -5.97
CA ARG A 45 0.97 -20.97 -7.39
C ARG A 45 0.54 -22.34 -7.89
N GLY A 46 0.65 -23.37 -7.07
CA GLY A 46 0.30 -24.76 -7.38
C GLY A 46 -1.20 -24.94 -7.53
N SER A 47 -2.01 -24.20 -6.76
CA SER A 47 -3.47 -24.30 -6.73
C SER A 47 -4.20 -23.64 -7.92
N LYS A 48 -3.48 -23.12 -8.92
CA LYS A 48 -4.07 -22.43 -10.10
C LYS A 48 -5.20 -23.20 -10.79
N HIS A 49 -5.05 -24.52 -10.84
CA HIS A 49 -5.92 -25.45 -11.58
C HIS A 49 -6.73 -26.36 -10.67
N TRP A 50 -6.71 -26.13 -9.35
CA TRP A 50 -7.54 -26.90 -8.44
C TRP A 50 -9.01 -26.56 -8.63
N GLU A 51 -9.86 -27.50 -8.23
CA GLU A 51 -11.30 -27.29 -8.12
C GLU A 51 -11.64 -26.23 -7.06
N TYR A 52 -12.75 -25.54 -7.25
CA TYR A 52 -13.16 -24.42 -6.39
C TYR A 52 -13.21 -24.81 -4.91
N GLU A 53 -13.84 -25.94 -4.58
CA GLU A 53 -13.96 -26.41 -3.19
C GLU A 53 -12.61 -26.60 -2.50
N LYS A 54 -11.59 -27.03 -3.25
CA LYS A 54 -10.22 -27.20 -2.73
C LYS A 54 -9.53 -25.86 -2.53
N VAL A 55 -9.74 -24.93 -3.46
CA VAL A 55 -9.18 -23.56 -3.38
C VAL A 55 -9.81 -22.80 -2.20
N GLU A 56 -11.12 -22.92 -2.00
CA GLU A 56 -11.84 -22.32 -0.88
C GLU A 56 -11.31 -22.84 0.46
N LYS A 57 -11.22 -24.18 0.63
CA LYS A 57 -10.64 -24.80 1.83
C LYS A 57 -9.19 -24.35 2.06
N LEU A 58 -8.40 -24.29 0.99
CA LEU A 58 -7.02 -23.81 1.04
C LEU A 58 -6.95 -22.38 1.60
N TRP A 59 -7.74 -21.44 1.07
CA TRP A 59 -7.71 -20.04 1.52
C TRP A 59 -8.26 -19.87 2.94
N ALA A 60 -9.31 -20.63 3.31
CA ALA A 60 -9.83 -20.64 4.67
C ALA A 60 -8.76 -21.03 5.71
N MET A 61 -7.88 -21.97 5.36
CA MET A 61 -6.77 -22.38 6.21
C MET A 61 -5.57 -21.42 6.11
N LEU A 62 -5.31 -20.85 4.93
CA LEU A 62 -4.11 -20.05 4.68
C LEU A 62 -4.21 -18.61 5.21
N ILE A 63 -5.40 -18.01 5.22
CA ILE A 63 -5.61 -16.63 5.69
C ILE A 63 -5.16 -16.45 7.16
N PRO A 64 -5.57 -17.29 8.13
CA PRO A 64 -5.11 -17.18 9.52
C PRO A 64 -3.58 -17.30 9.68
N ILE A 65 -2.95 -18.16 8.85
CA ILE A 65 -1.49 -18.34 8.82
C ILE A 65 -0.80 -17.09 8.29
N LEU A 66 -1.33 -16.48 7.23
CA LEU A 66 -0.80 -15.23 6.69
C LEU A 66 -0.93 -14.08 7.69
N ASP A 67 -2.02 -14.01 8.43
CA ASP A 67 -2.20 -12.99 9.47
C ASP A 67 -1.18 -13.15 10.60
N THR A 68 -0.98 -14.38 11.05
CA THR A 68 0.09 -14.73 12.01
C THR A 68 1.48 -14.33 11.48
N ALA A 69 1.76 -14.65 10.22
CA ALA A 69 3.04 -14.33 9.58
C ALA A 69 3.29 -12.82 9.52
N ILE A 70 2.26 -12.01 9.23
CA ILE A 70 2.36 -10.56 9.21
C ILE A 70 2.69 -10.00 10.60
N VAL A 71 2.04 -10.51 11.64
CA VAL A 71 2.27 -10.09 13.03
C VAL A 71 3.68 -10.46 13.52
N ASN A 72 4.19 -11.62 13.12
CA ASN A 72 5.52 -12.12 13.50
C ASN A 72 6.65 -11.66 12.56
N MET A 73 6.34 -10.87 11.53
CA MET A 73 7.33 -10.40 10.58
C MET A 73 8.37 -9.50 11.26
N CYS A 74 9.64 -9.66 10.87
CA CYS A 74 10.71 -8.74 11.22
C CYS A 74 11.30 -8.07 9.96
N THR A 75 12.19 -7.10 10.16
CA THR A 75 12.81 -6.33 9.06
C THR A 75 13.51 -7.23 8.04
N GLU A 76 14.18 -8.28 8.52
CA GLU A 76 14.95 -9.23 7.72
C GLU A 76 14.02 -10.07 6.81
N THR A 77 12.88 -10.49 7.33
CA THR A 77 11.91 -11.37 6.63
C THR A 77 10.92 -10.61 5.73
N GLN A 78 10.82 -9.28 5.85
CA GLN A 78 9.83 -8.49 5.11
C GLN A 78 9.95 -8.67 3.59
N THR A 79 11.18 -8.77 3.09
CA THR A 79 11.45 -8.97 1.66
C THR A 79 11.01 -10.35 1.20
N ASP A 80 11.21 -11.40 2.02
CA ASP A 80 10.79 -12.76 1.69
C ASP A 80 9.27 -12.88 1.60
N TRP A 81 8.55 -12.25 2.53
CA TRP A 81 7.09 -12.22 2.49
C TRP A 81 6.56 -11.41 1.30
N ALA A 82 7.16 -10.26 0.99
CA ALA A 82 6.81 -9.51 -0.22
C ALA A 82 7.04 -10.33 -1.50
N LEU A 83 8.15 -11.07 -1.58
CA LEU A 83 8.44 -11.98 -2.68
C LEU A 83 7.42 -13.13 -2.74
N CYS A 84 7.03 -13.69 -1.59
CA CYS A 84 6.00 -14.73 -1.51
C CYS A 84 4.69 -14.27 -2.13
N ILE A 85 4.20 -13.08 -1.74
CA ILE A 85 2.99 -12.47 -2.31
C ILE A 85 3.16 -12.21 -3.80
N THR A 86 4.26 -11.55 -4.20
CA THR A 86 4.59 -11.25 -5.60
C THR A 86 4.49 -12.50 -6.47
N MET A 87 5.28 -13.52 -6.14
CA MET A 87 5.33 -14.76 -6.90
C MET A 87 4.01 -15.55 -6.82
N GLY A 88 3.32 -15.48 -5.68
CA GLY A 88 2.06 -16.13 -5.40
C GLY A 88 0.98 -15.76 -6.42
N ILE A 89 0.83 -14.46 -6.67
CA ILE A 89 -0.23 -13.91 -7.52
C ILE A 89 0.24 -13.39 -8.88
N GLN A 90 1.53 -13.51 -9.20
CA GLN A 90 2.06 -13.14 -10.51
C GLN A 90 1.36 -13.92 -11.64
N SER A 91 0.94 -13.20 -12.68
CA SER A 91 0.25 -13.75 -13.84
C SER A 91 -0.96 -14.62 -13.44
N ARG A 92 -1.68 -14.19 -12.40
CA ARG A 92 -2.97 -14.74 -11.98
C ARG A 92 -4.10 -13.82 -12.39
N ASP A 93 -5.26 -14.44 -12.57
CA ASP A 93 -6.51 -13.71 -12.72
C ASP A 93 -6.90 -13.09 -11.36
N PRO A 94 -7.24 -11.79 -11.28
CA PRO A 94 -7.60 -11.13 -10.03
C PRO A 94 -8.72 -11.84 -9.27
N ASN A 95 -9.69 -12.42 -9.97
CA ASN A 95 -10.81 -13.15 -9.36
C ASN A 95 -10.36 -14.46 -8.70
N LYS A 96 -9.24 -15.05 -9.12
CA LYS A 96 -8.69 -16.26 -8.48
C LYS A 96 -7.85 -15.95 -7.24
N CYS A 97 -7.34 -14.72 -7.11
CA CYS A 97 -6.57 -14.28 -5.94
C CYS A 97 -7.33 -13.27 -5.07
N HIS A 98 -8.64 -13.11 -5.26
CA HIS A 98 -9.47 -12.19 -4.48
C HIS A 98 -9.38 -12.44 -2.97
N TRP A 99 -9.31 -13.70 -2.53
CA TRP A 99 -9.15 -14.05 -1.11
C TRP A 99 -7.99 -13.33 -0.42
N LEU A 100 -6.84 -13.26 -1.09
CA LEU A 100 -5.67 -12.55 -0.58
C LEU A 100 -5.85 -11.03 -0.63
N LEU A 101 -6.42 -10.53 -1.72
CA LEU A 101 -6.64 -9.11 -1.92
C LEU A 101 -7.62 -8.57 -0.88
N GLU A 102 -8.77 -9.23 -0.69
CA GLU A 102 -9.75 -8.87 0.34
C GLU A 102 -9.17 -8.99 1.75
N PHE A 103 -8.37 -10.03 2.04
CA PHE A 103 -7.67 -10.14 3.33
C PHE A 103 -6.72 -8.97 3.59
N LEU A 104 -5.96 -8.52 2.59
CA LEU A 104 -5.04 -7.39 2.73
C LEU A 104 -5.74 -6.03 2.72
N LEU A 105 -6.93 -5.95 2.11
CA LEU A 105 -7.80 -4.77 2.08
C LEU A 105 -8.68 -4.62 3.32
N ASP A 106 -8.84 -5.69 4.09
CA ASP A 106 -9.57 -5.68 5.36
C ASP A 106 -8.78 -4.92 6.44
N ASP A 107 -9.13 -3.64 6.57
CA ASP A 107 -8.52 -2.62 7.44
C ASP A 107 -6.97 -2.65 7.45
N PRO A 108 -6.32 -2.10 6.40
CA PRO A 108 -4.86 -2.15 6.23
C PRO A 108 -4.04 -1.50 7.35
N LEU A 109 -4.66 -0.69 8.22
CA LEU A 109 -4.02 0.00 9.35
C LEU A 109 -4.45 -0.55 10.72
N LYS A 110 -5.14 -1.70 10.78
CA LYS A 110 -5.64 -2.29 12.04
C LYS A 110 -4.56 -2.71 13.04
N ASP A 111 -3.33 -2.91 12.56
CA ASP A 111 -2.30 -3.55 13.36
C ASP A 111 -1.81 -2.66 14.52
N PRO A 112 -1.47 -3.24 15.68
CA PRO A 112 -1.20 -2.51 16.91
C PRO A 112 0.10 -1.69 16.88
N THR A 113 1.06 -2.08 16.03
CA THR A 113 2.34 -1.39 15.91
C THR A 113 2.50 -0.79 14.53
N SER A 114 3.16 0.37 14.46
CA SER A 114 3.40 1.04 13.18
C SER A 114 4.24 0.20 12.22
N PHE A 115 5.12 -0.68 12.73
CA PHE A 115 5.89 -1.60 11.91
C PHE A 115 4.99 -2.64 11.23
N ILE A 116 4.11 -3.31 11.98
CA ILE A 116 3.22 -4.34 11.42
C ILE A 116 2.27 -3.70 10.41
N ALA A 117 1.68 -2.54 10.72
CA ALA A 117 0.84 -1.80 9.78
C ALA A 117 1.61 -1.41 8.50
N CYS A 118 2.87 -0.97 8.63
CA CYS A 118 3.72 -0.69 7.47
C CYS A 118 4.04 -1.96 6.65
N SER A 119 4.23 -3.10 7.30
CA SER A 119 4.45 -4.39 6.64
C SER A 119 3.19 -4.84 5.89
N ARG A 120 2.01 -4.75 6.50
CA ARG A 120 0.74 -5.06 5.83
C ARG A 120 0.51 -4.17 4.62
N LEU A 121 0.69 -2.85 4.76
CA LEU A 121 0.61 -1.91 3.63
C LEU A 121 1.63 -2.22 2.53
N HIS A 122 2.83 -2.68 2.91
CA HIS A 122 3.85 -3.07 1.94
C HIS A 122 3.45 -4.32 1.17
N LEU A 123 2.92 -5.35 1.84
CA LEU A 123 2.40 -6.55 1.19
C LEU A 123 1.19 -6.24 0.30
N LEU A 124 0.28 -5.37 0.75
CA LEU A 124 -0.86 -4.89 -0.03
C LEU A 124 -0.40 -4.14 -1.28
N SER A 125 0.52 -3.19 -1.15
CA SER A 125 1.13 -2.46 -2.28
C SER A 125 1.76 -3.44 -3.28
N THR A 126 2.47 -4.43 -2.76
CA THR A 126 3.08 -5.50 -3.56
C THR A 126 2.01 -6.31 -4.29
N ALA A 127 0.92 -6.69 -3.62
CA ALA A 127 -0.16 -7.45 -4.22
C ALA A 127 -0.84 -6.66 -5.36
N ILE A 128 -1.18 -5.40 -5.13
CA ILE A 128 -1.83 -4.52 -6.12
C ILE A 128 -0.92 -4.31 -7.34
N SER A 129 0.39 -4.15 -7.12
CA SER A 129 1.35 -3.98 -8.20
C SER A 129 1.32 -5.13 -9.23
N GLN A 130 0.99 -6.35 -8.78
CA GLN A 130 0.88 -7.52 -9.65
C GLN A 130 -0.46 -7.60 -10.39
N GLN A 131 -1.50 -6.90 -9.92
CA GLN A 131 -2.84 -6.94 -10.52
C GLN A 131 -3.05 -5.95 -11.67
N SER A 132 -2.08 -5.07 -11.94
CA SER A 132 -2.08 -4.11 -13.05
C SER A 132 -3.44 -3.38 -13.23
N TRP A 133 -3.74 -2.90 -14.43
CA TRP A 133 -4.98 -2.20 -14.80
C TRP A 133 -6.26 -3.06 -14.67
N ARG A 134 -6.16 -4.35 -14.34
CA ARG A 134 -7.27 -5.32 -14.44
C ARG A 134 -8.27 -5.25 -13.29
N ASN A 135 -7.92 -4.56 -12.20
CA ASN A 135 -8.78 -4.44 -11.03
C ASN A 135 -8.77 -3.00 -10.51
N SER A 136 -9.49 -2.12 -11.22
CA SER A 136 -9.66 -0.71 -10.88
C SER A 136 -10.42 -0.50 -9.57
N GLU A 137 -11.36 -1.40 -9.25
CA GLU A 137 -12.20 -1.33 -8.05
C GLU A 137 -11.38 -1.33 -6.76
N ILE A 138 -10.33 -2.14 -6.68
CA ILE A 138 -9.41 -2.13 -5.53
C ILE A 138 -8.76 -0.76 -5.37
N GLY A 139 -8.40 -0.11 -6.48
CA GLY A 139 -7.85 1.25 -6.46
C GLY A 139 -8.84 2.26 -5.90
N ASN A 140 -10.12 2.18 -6.31
CA ASN A 140 -11.18 3.07 -5.85
C ASN A 140 -11.45 2.87 -4.34
N ARG A 141 -11.58 1.63 -3.88
CA ARG A 141 -11.73 1.34 -2.44
C ARG A 141 -10.54 1.84 -1.61
N LEU A 142 -9.33 1.74 -2.14
CA LEU A 142 -8.13 2.18 -1.42
C LEU A 142 -7.97 3.68 -1.35
N ILE A 143 -8.27 4.41 -2.44
CA ILE A 143 -8.20 5.86 -2.39
C ILE A 143 -9.22 6.39 -1.38
N ASP A 144 -10.44 5.82 -1.37
CA ASP A 144 -11.49 6.13 -0.40
C ASP A 144 -11.03 5.86 1.04
N TYR A 145 -10.45 4.68 1.28
CA TYR A 145 -9.89 4.33 2.58
C TYR A 145 -8.76 5.28 3.02
N PHE A 146 -7.85 5.66 2.12
CA PHE A 146 -6.70 6.49 2.50
C PHE A 146 -7.04 7.97 2.72
N ARG A 147 -8.13 8.51 2.14
CA ARG A 147 -8.53 9.92 2.32
C ARG A 147 -8.50 10.41 3.78
N PRO A 148 -9.13 9.73 4.76
CA PRO A 148 -9.05 10.12 6.16
C PRO A 148 -7.66 9.94 6.79
N HIS A 149 -6.78 9.13 6.21
CA HIS A 149 -5.47 8.77 6.78
C HIS A 149 -4.29 9.55 6.17
N LEU A 150 -4.52 10.49 5.25
CA LEU A 150 -3.43 11.26 4.63
C LEU A 150 -2.61 12.10 5.64
N SER A 151 -3.20 12.45 6.79
CA SER A 151 -2.54 13.22 7.85
C SER A 151 -2.09 12.35 9.04
N HIS A 152 -1.94 11.04 8.84
CA HIS A 152 -1.58 10.07 9.89
C HIS A 152 -0.38 10.54 10.73
N PRO A 153 -0.37 10.36 12.06
CA PRO A 153 0.71 10.88 12.92
C PRO A 153 2.09 10.30 12.60
N PHE A 154 2.17 8.99 12.34
CA PHE A 154 3.45 8.32 12.09
C PHE A 154 3.94 8.49 10.65
N GLN A 155 5.20 8.93 10.50
CA GLN A 155 5.81 9.20 9.19
C GLN A 155 5.96 7.95 8.32
N ASN A 156 6.42 6.84 8.89
CA ASN A 156 6.58 5.57 8.17
C ASN A 156 5.26 5.08 7.53
N ILE A 157 4.13 5.23 8.23
CA ILE A 157 2.81 4.89 7.70
C ILE A 157 2.44 5.81 6.54
N ARG A 158 2.65 7.13 6.68
CA ARG A 158 2.41 8.09 5.58
C ARG A 158 3.25 7.78 4.34
N GLU A 159 4.49 7.34 4.50
CA GLU A 159 5.36 6.92 3.39
C GLU A 159 4.82 5.66 2.69
N LYS A 160 4.29 4.69 3.44
CA LYS A 160 3.65 3.50 2.87
C LYS A 160 2.33 3.82 2.18
N ILE A 161 1.49 4.68 2.76
CA ILE A 161 0.28 5.22 2.11
C ILE A 161 0.65 5.91 0.80
N SER A 162 1.64 6.81 0.82
CA SER A 162 2.13 7.50 -0.38
C SER A 162 2.59 6.51 -1.46
N SER A 163 3.31 5.46 -1.07
CA SER A 163 3.74 4.39 -1.99
C SER A 163 2.55 3.69 -2.65
N CYS A 164 1.52 3.35 -1.86
CA CYS A 164 0.32 2.70 -2.35
C CYS A 164 -0.48 3.62 -3.28
N LEU A 165 -0.65 4.89 -2.91
CA LEU A 165 -1.29 5.93 -3.72
C LEU A 165 -0.59 6.09 -5.08
N THR A 166 0.75 6.09 -5.12
CA THR A 166 1.49 6.12 -6.39
C THR A 166 1.12 4.93 -7.27
N ILE A 167 1.09 3.72 -6.72
CA ILE A 167 0.80 2.50 -7.50
C ILE A 167 -0.58 2.56 -8.17
N ILE A 168 -1.61 3.05 -7.45
CA ILE A 168 -2.97 3.15 -7.98
C ILE A 168 -3.14 4.34 -8.93
N LEU A 169 -2.59 5.51 -8.63
CA LEU A 169 -2.70 6.70 -9.47
C LEU A 169 -1.87 6.60 -10.76
N CYS A 170 -0.74 5.90 -10.75
CA CYS A 170 0.04 5.60 -11.96
C CYS A 170 -0.74 4.77 -13.00
N LYS A 171 -1.92 4.24 -12.66
CA LYS A 171 -2.80 3.54 -13.60
C LYS A 171 -3.78 4.46 -14.32
N ASP A 172 -3.84 5.73 -13.94
CA ASP A 172 -4.57 6.77 -14.68
C ASP A 172 -3.77 7.16 -15.93
N LEU A 173 -3.88 6.33 -16.96
CA LEU A 173 -3.19 6.50 -18.23
C LEU A 173 -4.20 6.94 -19.29
N LEU A 174 -3.82 7.96 -20.06
CA LEU A 174 -4.55 8.42 -21.23
C LEU A 174 -3.79 7.96 -22.48
N PHE A 175 -4.40 7.05 -23.24
CA PHE A 175 -3.90 6.67 -24.56
C PHE A 175 -4.59 7.54 -25.63
N PRO A 176 -3.89 7.95 -26.70
CA PRO A 176 -4.42 8.85 -27.74
C PRO A 176 -5.79 8.43 -28.34
N ASP A 177 -6.10 7.13 -28.32
CA ASP A 177 -7.38 6.56 -28.79
C ASP A 177 -8.00 5.60 -27.75
N GLY A 178 -7.58 5.69 -26.48
CA GLY A 178 -8.04 4.79 -25.42
C GLY A 178 -9.25 5.30 -24.67
N ASN A 179 -10.03 4.37 -24.11
CA ASN A 179 -11.07 4.72 -23.15
C ASN A 179 -10.45 5.28 -21.87
N VAL A 180 -11.20 6.16 -21.20
CA VAL A 180 -10.87 6.64 -19.87
C VAL A 180 -10.84 5.43 -18.92
N THR A 181 -9.82 5.34 -18.07
CA THR A 181 -9.70 4.24 -17.11
C THR A 181 -10.79 4.35 -16.01
N ASP A 182 -11.28 3.21 -15.51
CA ASP A 182 -12.29 3.17 -14.45
C ASP A 182 -11.70 3.33 -13.03
N GLY A 183 -10.38 3.48 -12.93
CA GLY A 183 -9.66 3.62 -11.67
C GLY A 183 -9.57 5.07 -11.17
N PRO A 184 -8.91 5.26 -10.01
CA PRO A 184 -8.76 6.57 -9.41
C PRO A 184 -8.07 7.58 -10.33
N LYS A 185 -8.59 8.80 -10.37
CA LYS A 185 -8.07 9.88 -11.21
C LYS A 185 -7.06 10.73 -10.47
N THR A 186 -5.90 10.91 -11.09
CA THR A 186 -4.81 11.74 -10.55
C THR A 186 -5.26 13.18 -10.39
N GLN A 187 -5.95 13.72 -11.41
CA GLN A 187 -6.45 15.09 -11.37
C GLN A 187 -7.44 15.30 -10.21
N GLN A 188 -8.45 14.43 -10.07
CA GLN A 188 -9.45 14.54 -9.00
C GLN A 188 -8.81 14.48 -7.61
N PHE A 189 -7.87 13.56 -7.40
CA PHE A 189 -7.15 13.46 -6.12
C PHE A 189 -6.41 14.77 -5.79
N PHE A 190 -5.72 15.37 -6.75
CA PHE A 190 -5.02 16.63 -6.50
C PHE A 190 -5.97 17.82 -6.34
N GLU A 191 -7.10 17.87 -7.07
CA GLU A 191 -8.14 18.88 -6.88
C GLU A 191 -8.70 18.88 -5.45
N GLU A 192 -8.85 17.71 -4.83
CA GLU A 192 -9.28 17.58 -3.43
C GLU A 192 -8.20 18.03 -2.43
N VAL A 193 -6.92 17.75 -2.71
CA VAL A 193 -5.81 17.97 -1.79
C VAL A 193 -5.23 19.39 -1.90
N MET A 194 -5.28 20.03 -3.09
CA MET A 194 -4.68 21.34 -3.33
C MET A 194 -5.22 22.48 -2.48
N PRO A 195 -6.53 22.60 -2.23
CA PRO A 195 -7.05 23.63 -1.34
C PRO A 195 -6.40 23.59 0.04
N LYS A 196 -6.22 22.38 0.60
CA LYS A 196 -5.56 22.19 1.90
C LYS A 196 -4.09 22.62 1.83
N LEU A 197 -3.35 22.23 0.80
CA LEU A 197 -1.94 22.62 0.65
C LEU A 197 -1.74 24.13 0.41
N ASN A 198 -2.67 24.78 -0.30
CA ASN A 198 -2.61 26.21 -0.56
C ASN A 198 -2.71 27.04 0.73
N ILE A 199 -3.43 26.57 1.75
CA ILE A 199 -3.46 27.20 3.08
C ILE A 199 -2.04 27.29 3.65
N LEU A 200 -1.25 26.21 3.60
CA LEU A 200 0.14 26.25 4.05
C LEU A 200 1.02 27.18 3.23
N TYR A 201 0.86 27.16 1.90
CA TYR A 201 1.65 27.99 1.01
C TYR A 201 1.41 29.47 1.31
N ASN A 202 0.15 29.89 1.40
CA ASN A 202 -0.25 31.25 1.72
C ASN A 202 0.24 31.67 3.12
N ASN A 203 0.17 30.78 4.11
CA ASN A 203 0.71 31.05 5.45
C ASN A 203 2.24 31.20 5.46
N THR A 204 2.95 30.41 4.66
CA THR A 204 4.40 30.51 4.54
C THR A 204 4.79 31.81 3.84
N LEU A 205 4.09 32.19 2.78
CA LEU A 205 4.25 33.48 2.11
C LEU A 205 3.95 34.65 3.04
N ALA A 206 2.86 34.59 3.81
CA ALA A 206 2.52 35.63 4.78
C ALA A 206 3.64 35.79 5.82
N LYS A 207 4.22 34.69 6.31
CA LYS A 207 5.36 34.73 7.25
C LYS A 207 6.61 35.33 6.61
N LEU A 208 6.92 34.99 5.36
CA LEU A 208 8.06 35.55 4.62
C LEU A 208 7.89 37.06 4.42
N ASN A 209 6.71 37.50 3.99
CA ASN A 209 6.37 38.91 3.83
C ASN A 209 6.43 39.65 5.18
N THR A 210 6.02 39.01 6.28
CA THR A 210 6.10 39.59 7.64
C THR A 210 7.55 39.64 8.13
N SER A 211 8.41 38.68 7.79
CA SER A 211 9.84 38.71 8.14
C SER A 211 10.60 39.76 7.34
N GLU A 212 10.30 39.92 6.04
CA GLU A 212 10.84 41.00 5.21
C GLU A 212 10.32 42.36 5.69
N GLN A 213 9.04 42.45 6.07
CA GLN A 213 8.47 43.65 6.71
C GLN A 213 9.05 43.90 8.11
N ARG A 214 9.49 42.90 8.87
CA ARG A 214 10.16 43.11 10.17
C ARG A 214 11.60 43.61 10.02
N GLU A 215 12.27 43.31 8.92
CA GLU A 215 13.56 43.94 8.59
C GLU A 215 13.39 45.39 8.13
N TRP A 216 12.21 45.78 7.64
CA TRP A 216 11.90 47.15 7.18
C TRP A 216 11.09 48.00 8.17
N ASN A 217 10.31 47.39 9.07
CA ASN A 217 9.37 48.08 9.95
C ASN A 217 9.76 47.88 11.43
N ASN A 218 10.81 48.60 11.83
CA ASN A 218 10.86 49.22 13.16
C ASN A 218 9.93 50.43 13.21
N THR A 219 8.67 50.29 12.78
CA THR A 219 7.53 51.18 13.13
C THR A 219 6.23 50.67 12.50
N CYS A 220 5.16 50.72 13.30
CA CYS A 220 3.72 50.65 12.99
C CYS A 220 3.09 49.35 12.44
N ASP A 221 2.40 48.69 13.37
CA ASP A 221 0.99 48.24 13.40
C ASP A 221 0.33 47.37 12.30
N ASN A 222 -0.22 46.27 12.83
CA ASN A 222 -1.47 45.58 12.53
C ASN A 222 -1.75 45.17 11.08
N LEU A 223 -1.51 43.90 10.81
CA LEU A 223 -2.20 43.14 9.78
C LEU A 223 -2.72 41.84 10.40
N ASP A 224 -4.04 41.64 10.27
CA ASP A 224 -4.75 40.42 10.65
C ASP A 224 -4.16 39.21 9.91
N ILE A 225 -3.32 38.46 10.62
CA ILE A 225 -2.86 37.15 10.18
C ILE A 225 -4.05 36.22 10.33
N VAL A 226 -4.60 35.75 9.20
CA VAL A 226 -5.55 34.63 9.17
C VAL A 226 -4.84 33.45 9.81
N ASN A 227 -5.13 33.27 11.09
CA ASN A 227 -4.49 32.31 11.96
C ASN A 227 -5.04 30.94 11.57
N VAL A 228 -4.17 29.98 11.25
CA VAL A 228 -4.61 28.58 11.18
C VAL A 228 -5.19 28.25 12.54
N GLU A 229 -6.46 27.87 12.58
CA GLU A 229 -7.18 27.55 13.79
C GLU A 229 -6.63 26.22 14.33
N SER A 230 -5.65 26.32 15.24
CA SER A 230 -4.90 25.25 15.93
C SER A 230 -3.59 24.78 15.27
N GLU A 231 -2.55 24.60 16.11
CA GLU A 231 -1.25 24.04 15.71
C GLU A 231 -1.40 22.61 15.15
N ASP A 232 -2.42 21.87 15.59
CA ASP A 232 -2.77 20.53 15.10
C ASP A 232 -3.21 20.52 13.63
N GLU A 233 -4.00 21.52 13.21
CA GLU A 233 -4.42 21.65 11.81
C GLU A 233 -3.20 21.96 10.93
N LYS A 234 -2.31 22.85 11.39
CA LYS A 234 -1.05 23.16 10.69
C LYS A 234 -0.15 21.93 10.54
N GLU A 235 0.03 21.14 11.60
CA GLU A 235 0.77 19.88 11.51
C GLU A 235 0.12 18.88 10.54
N SER A 236 -1.21 18.75 10.58
CA SER A 236 -1.97 17.89 9.68
C SER A 236 -1.70 18.25 8.20
N VAL A 237 -1.75 19.53 7.85
CA VAL A 237 -1.48 19.94 6.46
C VAL A 237 -0.01 19.72 6.10
N ILE A 238 0.95 19.89 7.03
CA ILE A 238 2.37 19.61 6.75
C ILE A 238 2.59 18.12 6.45
N ARG A 239 1.90 17.25 7.19
CA ARG A 239 1.91 15.81 6.97
C ARG A 239 1.34 15.46 5.59
N LEU A 240 0.21 16.08 5.22
CA LEU A 240 -0.41 15.96 3.89
C LEU A 240 0.53 16.41 2.77
N PHE A 241 1.21 17.55 2.93
CA PHE A 241 2.18 18.07 1.96
C PHE A 241 3.31 17.06 1.68
N LYS A 242 3.84 16.41 2.73
CA LYS A 242 4.90 15.40 2.58
C LYS A 242 4.42 14.19 1.78
N ILE A 243 3.17 13.75 1.98
CA ILE A 243 2.57 12.67 1.16
C ILE A 243 2.44 13.13 -0.30
N GLY A 244 1.82 14.29 -0.55
CA GLY A 244 1.62 14.80 -1.90
C GLY A 244 2.93 14.93 -2.69
N LYS A 245 3.98 15.43 -2.04
CA LYS A 245 5.33 15.52 -2.61
C LYS A 245 5.92 14.14 -2.92
N SER A 246 5.85 13.19 -1.99
CA SER A 246 6.36 11.82 -2.19
C SER A 246 5.61 11.10 -3.33
N THR A 247 4.28 11.20 -3.35
CA THR A 247 3.44 10.58 -4.37
C THR A 247 3.71 11.18 -5.74
N SER A 248 3.82 12.51 -5.85
CA SER A 248 4.14 13.21 -7.10
C SER A 248 5.55 12.89 -7.63
N MET A 249 6.56 12.85 -6.76
CA MET A 249 7.93 12.50 -7.19
C MET A 249 8.00 11.09 -7.75
N ARG A 250 7.42 10.11 -7.05
CA ARG A 250 7.44 8.71 -7.48
C ARG A 250 6.65 8.52 -8.77
N TYR A 251 5.50 9.19 -8.90
CA TYR A 251 4.69 9.18 -10.13
C TYR A 251 5.50 9.67 -11.35
N ARG A 252 6.27 10.76 -11.21
CA ARG A 252 7.10 11.28 -12.31
C ARG A 252 8.22 10.33 -12.73
N VAL A 253 8.79 9.58 -11.78
CA VAL A 253 9.82 8.57 -12.09
C VAL A 253 9.20 7.40 -12.85
N ASP A 254 8.06 6.90 -12.39
CA ASP A 254 7.39 5.75 -13.00
C ASP A 254 6.85 6.07 -14.41
N GLN A 255 6.31 7.27 -14.64
CA GLN A 255 5.91 7.68 -15.99
C GLN A 255 7.10 7.72 -16.97
N LYS A 256 8.26 8.23 -16.55
CA LYS A 256 9.45 8.24 -17.42
C LYS A 256 9.89 6.83 -17.83
N LEU A 257 9.73 5.84 -16.95
CA LEU A 257 10.02 4.45 -17.27
C LEU A 257 8.98 3.83 -18.22
N LEU A 258 7.71 4.21 -18.09
CA LEU A 258 6.63 3.77 -18.98
C LEU A 258 6.76 4.33 -20.41
N TYR A 259 7.36 5.50 -20.60
CA TYR A 259 7.64 6.09 -21.92
C TYR A 259 9.01 5.69 -22.51
N MET A 260 9.78 4.83 -21.84
CA MET A 260 11.05 4.29 -22.33
C MET A 260 10.94 2.91 -23.00
N PHE A 261 9.72 2.38 -23.14
CA PHE A 261 9.38 1.15 -23.87
C PHE A 261 8.22 1.41 -24.82
#